data_AF-A0A1V5CC26-F1
#
_entry.id   AF-A0A1V5CC26-F1
#
_cell.length_a   1.000
_cell.length_b   1.000
_cell.length_c   1.000
_cell.angle_alpha   90.00
_cell.angle_beta   90.00
_cell.angle_gamma   90.00
#
_symmetry.space_group_name_H-M   'P 1'
#
loop_
_entity.id
_entity.type
_entity.pdbx_description
1 polymer ?
#
loop_
_entity_poly.entity_id
_entity_poly.type
_entity_poly.pdbx_seq_one_letter_code
_entity_poly.pdbx_strand_id
1 'polypeptide(L)'
;MVQSGKQLSGVAVKGLNAEDVKFMAPLVKEGSIEALSRKGNILIGRELSKHMNLFYGDAFTIMIPFGGVSPMGAVPETVMARVGGIFETGMYEADNTLIIMPLQDVEAIMGVGATGIEVKIDDVYRADDVRKAIIERFGAGSPYFARTWIQMNKNLFSALKLEKIVMFIILALIILVASFNIISSLIMTVMEKKKDIAILKAIGAKKTSVMKIFMVEGITIGIVGALIGSLSGYAICEIQRRYEVIKLPQDIYNISTLPVKISILDVVIVAAVTAIICIISVLYPSYKASKIDPVETLRYE
;
A
#
# COMPACT_ATOMS: atom_id res chain seq x y z
N MET A 1 10.94 -3.29 29.47
CA MET A 1 12.08 -2.44 29.05
C MET A 1 13.31 -3.33 28.97
N VAL A 2 14.24 -3.04 28.07
CA VAL A 2 15.54 -3.71 27.98
C VAL A 2 16.62 -2.77 28.48
N GLN A 3 17.53 -3.30 29.29
CA GLN A 3 18.70 -2.59 29.76
C GLN A 3 19.96 -3.35 29.33
N SER A 4 20.84 -2.65 28.62
CA SER A 4 22.19 -3.10 28.27
C SER A 4 23.17 -1.98 28.63
N GLY A 5 24.02 -2.21 29.64
CA GLY A 5 24.93 -1.17 30.16
C GLY A 5 24.18 0.09 30.61
N LYS A 6 24.44 1.23 29.94
CA LYS A 6 23.78 2.54 30.19
C LYS A 6 22.56 2.80 29.31
N GLN A 7 22.25 1.92 28.36
CA GLN A 7 21.16 2.11 27.42
C GLN A 7 19.88 1.44 27.91
N LEU A 8 18.75 2.11 27.70
CA LEU A 8 17.41 1.65 28.07
C LEU A 8 16.49 1.81 26.86
N SER A 9 15.74 0.77 26.53
CA SER A 9 14.76 0.80 25.44
C SER A 9 13.42 0.17 25.85
N GLY A 10 12.32 0.75 25.36
CA GLY A 10 10.99 0.16 25.46
C GLY A 10 10.83 -0.95 24.43
N VAL A 11 10.38 -2.13 24.86
CA VAL A 11 10.22 -3.30 23.98
C VAL A 11 8.90 -3.99 24.24
N ALA A 12 8.38 -4.65 23.21
CA ALA A 12 7.30 -5.63 23.31
C ALA A 12 7.91 -7.03 23.38
N VAL A 13 7.58 -7.77 24.44
CA VAL A 13 7.98 -9.18 24.60
C VAL A 13 6.82 -10.06 24.18
N LYS A 14 7.09 -11.02 23.31
CA LYS A 14 6.11 -11.97 22.81
C LYS A 14 6.55 -13.40 23.12
N GLY A 15 5.75 -14.10 23.93
CA GLY A 15 5.96 -15.51 24.25
C GLY A 15 5.42 -16.40 23.14
N LEU A 16 6.25 -17.25 22.55
CA LEU A 16 5.86 -18.19 21.51
C LEU A 16 6.50 -19.56 21.72
N ASN A 17 5.82 -20.63 21.29
CA ASN A 17 6.42 -21.97 21.31
C ASN A 17 7.42 -22.10 20.16
N ALA A 18 8.53 -22.81 20.41
CA ALA A 18 9.57 -23.05 19.42
C ALA A 18 9.05 -23.74 18.14
N GLU A 19 8.01 -24.58 18.26
CA GLU A 19 7.38 -25.24 17.10
C GLU A 19 6.57 -24.27 16.24
N ASP A 20 5.85 -23.35 16.87
CA ASP A 20 4.97 -22.40 16.20
C ASP A 20 5.74 -21.31 15.45
N VAL A 21 6.98 -21.02 15.85
CA VAL A 21 7.83 -19.99 15.22
C VAL A 21 8.72 -20.48 14.10
N LYS A 22 8.65 -21.77 13.72
CA LYS A 22 9.49 -22.32 12.63
C LYS A 22 9.36 -21.54 11.32
N PHE A 23 8.21 -20.92 11.06
CA PHE A 23 8.02 -20.07 9.88
C PHE A 23 8.92 -18.83 9.84
N MET A 24 9.45 -18.39 10.99
CA MET A 24 10.37 -17.25 11.08
C MET A 24 11.82 -17.64 10.82
N ALA A 25 12.15 -18.93 10.68
CA ALA A 25 13.53 -19.36 10.46
C ALA A 25 14.24 -18.65 9.28
N PRO A 26 13.59 -18.36 8.13
CA PRO A 26 14.22 -17.60 7.04
C PRO A 26 14.53 -16.12 7.36
N LEU A 27 13.88 -15.58 8.40
CA LEU A 27 14.05 -14.20 8.86
C LEU A 27 15.18 -14.07 9.88
N VAL A 28 15.60 -15.18 10.50
CA VAL A 28 16.74 -15.20 11.43
C VAL A 28 18.03 -15.08 10.62
N LYS A 29 18.79 -13.99 10.84
CA LYS A 29 20.05 -13.72 10.13
C LYS A 29 21.26 -14.27 10.88
N GLU A 30 21.19 -14.28 12.21
CA GLU A 30 22.23 -14.79 13.10
C GLU A 30 21.63 -15.69 14.17
N GLY A 31 22.31 -16.80 14.49
CA GLY A 31 21.81 -17.80 15.43
C GLY A 31 20.79 -18.76 14.83
N SER A 32 19.92 -19.33 15.66
CA SER A 32 18.91 -20.31 15.25
C SER A 32 17.62 -20.14 16.03
N ILE A 33 16.49 -20.42 15.37
CA ILE A 33 15.17 -20.43 16.01
C ILE A 33 15.08 -21.46 17.14
N GLU A 34 15.88 -22.53 17.07
CA GLU A 34 15.99 -23.58 18.08
C GLU A 34 16.51 -23.06 19.42
N ALA A 35 17.10 -21.86 19.45
CA ALA A 35 17.49 -21.22 20.70
C ALA A 35 16.29 -21.03 21.63
N LEU A 36 15.07 -20.85 21.10
CA LEU A 36 13.83 -20.72 21.88
C LEU A 36 13.38 -22.02 22.56
N SER A 37 14.03 -23.17 22.28
CA SER A 37 13.80 -24.41 23.03
C SER A 37 14.52 -24.40 24.39
N ARG A 38 15.41 -23.44 24.64
CA ARG A 38 16.15 -23.30 25.90
C ARG A 38 15.60 -22.13 26.70
N LYS A 39 15.40 -22.35 27.99
CA LYS A 39 15.00 -21.32 28.96
C LYS A 39 16.00 -20.15 28.98
N GLY A 40 15.50 -18.93 28.96
CA GLY A 40 16.28 -17.68 29.02
C GLY A 40 16.93 -17.25 27.70
N ASN A 41 16.82 -18.06 26.63
CA ASN A 41 17.28 -17.68 25.31
C ASN A 41 16.16 -16.99 24.53
N ILE A 42 16.48 -15.90 23.83
CA ILE A 42 15.48 -15.08 23.16
C ILE A 42 15.92 -14.72 21.74
N LEU A 43 14.96 -14.37 20.88
CA LEU A 43 15.24 -13.76 19.59
C LEU A 43 14.98 -12.25 19.66
N ILE A 44 15.90 -11.46 19.12
CA ILE A 44 15.85 -10.00 19.12
C ILE A 44 15.82 -9.47 17.69
N GLY A 45 15.07 -8.38 17.46
CA GLY A 45 15.08 -7.72 16.15
C GLY A 45 16.42 -7.05 15.85
N ARG A 46 16.80 -6.99 14.57
CA ARG A 46 18.11 -6.49 14.12
C ARG A 46 18.40 -5.05 14.55
N GLU A 47 17.43 -4.16 14.43
CA GLU A 47 17.60 -2.75 14.78
C GLU A 47 17.70 -2.55 16.31
N LEU A 48 16.92 -3.30 17.09
CA LEU A 48 17.04 -3.29 18.55
C LEU A 48 18.41 -3.81 19.00
N SER A 49 18.92 -4.87 18.36
CA SER A 49 20.25 -5.42 18.63
C SER A 49 21.34 -4.38 18.42
N LYS A 50 21.31 -3.66 17.29
CA LYS A 50 22.25 -2.57 16.99
C LYS A 50 22.15 -1.43 17.99
N HIS A 51 20.93 -0.97 18.30
CA HIS A 51 20.71 0.14 19.23
C HIS A 51 21.19 -0.16 20.64
N MET A 52 21.05 -1.42 21.08
CA MET A 52 21.48 -1.89 22.41
C MET A 52 22.91 -2.42 22.42
N ASN A 53 23.61 -2.39 21.28
CA ASN A 53 24.94 -2.95 21.07
C ASN A 53 25.05 -4.39 21.60
N LEU A 54 24.01 -5.19 21.32
CA LEU A 54 23.90 -6.59 21.70
C LEU A 54 24.26 -7.45 20.49
N PHE A 55 25.08 -8.47 20.72
CA PHE A 55 25.48 -9.46 19.72
C PHE A 55 24.93 -10.84 20.06
N TYR A 56 24.98 -11.75 19.09
CA TYR A 56 24.64 -13.15 19.33
C TYR A 56 25.44 -13.72 20.50
N GLY A 57 24.74 -14.34 21.46
CA GLY A 57 25.32 -14.94 22.66
C GLY A 57 25.42 -14.00 23.86
N ASP A 58 25.22 -12.69 23.69
CA ASP A 58 25.30 -11.74 24.80
C ASP A 58 24.15 -11.90 25.79
N ALA A 59 24.43 -11.62 27.07
CA ALA A 59 23.43 -11.59 28.13
C ALA A 59 23.05 -10.15 28.45
N PHE A 60 21.78 -9.92 28.71
CA PHE A 60 21.25 -8.61 29.07
C PHE A 60 20.05 -8.73 30.00
N THR A 61 19.60 -7.59 30.54
CA THR A 61 18.51 -7.57 31.52
C THR A 61 17.23 -7.03 30.91
N ILE A 62 16.15 -7.80 31.05
CA ILE A 62 14.79 -7.34 30.79
C ILE A 62 14.22 -6.85 32.12
N MET A 63 13.79 -5.60 32.14
CA MET A 63 13.16 -4.96 33.29
C MET A 63 11.65 -4.83 33.06
N ILE A 64 10.89 -5.39 34.00
CA ILE A 64 9.43 -5.43 33.99
C ILE A 64 8.95 -4.44 35.06
N PRO A 65 8.34 -3.31 34.67
CA PRO A 65 8.04 -2.21 35.58
C PRO A 65 7.00 -2.55 36.67
N PHE A 66 6.25 -3.65 36.54
CA PHE A 66 5.13 -3.99 37.43
C PHE A 66 5.28 -5.34 38.15
N GLY A 67 6.50 -5.90 38.25
CA GLY A 67 6.70 -7.27 38.73
C GLY A 67 6.63 -7.48 40.25
N GLY A 68 6.85 -6.45 41.08
CA GLY A 68 6.86 -6.60 42.54
C GLY A 68 6.25 -5.44 43.33
N VAL A 69 5.64 -5.77 44.47
CA VAL A 69 5.15 -4.80 45.47
C VAL A 69 6.07 -4.79 46.67
N SER A 70 6.64 -3.61 47.01
CA SER A 70 7.39 -3.37 48.24
C SER A 70 6.70 -2.33 49.12
N PRO A 71 7.00 -2.26 50.43
CA PRO A 71 6.48 -1.21 51.31
C PRO A 71 6.81 0.23 50.87
N MET A 72 7.77 0.43 49.96
CA MET A 72 8.17 1.74 49.42
C MET A 72 7.65 1.99 47.98
N GLY A 73 6.83 1.09 47.41
CA GLY A 73 6.27 1.22 46.05
C GLY A 73 6.56 0.02 45.16
N ALA A 74 6.13 0.11 43.88
CA ALA A 74 6.38 -0.92 42.88
C ALA A 74 7.88 -1.04 42.58
N VAL A 75 8.44 -2.23 42.73
CA VAL A 75 9.83 -2.52 42.39
C VAL A 75 9.85 -3.27 41.05
N PRO A 76 10.64 -2.82 40.06
CA PRO A 76 10.76 -3.53 38.80
C PRO A 76 11.35 -4.92 39.02
N GLU A 77 10.72 -5.93 38.44
CA GLU A 77 11.32 -7.27 38.37
C GLU A 77 12.30 -7.31 37.21
N THR A 78 13.44 -7.96 37.41
CA THR A 78 14.49 -8.05 36.40
C THR A 78 14.79 -9.51 36.09
N VAL A 79 14.87 -9.81 34.79
CA VAL A 79 15.13 -11.15 34.28
C VAL A 79 16.34 -11.08 33.37
N MET A 80 17.33 -11.94 33.61
CA MET A 80 18.47 -12.09 32.69
C MET A 80 18.03 -12.94 31.49
N ALA A 81 18.27 -12.41 30.29
CA ALA A 81 18.03 -13.08 29.03
C ALA A 81 19.32 -13.12 28.21
N ARG A 82 19.43 -14.11 27.32
CA ARG A 82 20.56 -14.26 26.39
C ARG A 82 20.07 -14.18 24.94
N VAL A 83 20.82 -13.47 24.10
CA VAL A 83 20.55 -13.39 22.65
C VAL A 83 20.84 -14.75 22.01
N GLY A 84 19.77 -15.50 21.75
CA GLY A 84 19.78 -16.79 21.07
C GLY A 84 19.69 -16.68 19.54
N GLY A 85 19.33 -15.50 19.02
CA GLY A 85 19.33 -15.21 17.59
C GLY A 85 18.85 -13.80 17.29
N ILE A 86 19.20 -13.30 16.11
CA ILE A 86 18.83 -11.98 15.62
C ILE A 86 17.99 -12.16 14.36
N PHE A 87 16.76 -11.64 14.38
CA PHE A 87 15.85 -11.69 13.23
C PHE A 87 15.69 -10.33 12.56
N GLU A 88 15.32 -10.38 11.28
CA GLU A 88 15.01 -9.20 10.49
C GLU A 88 13.74 -9.46 9.69
N THR A 89 12.69 -8.70 10.02
CA THR A 89 11.41 -8.74 9.33
C THR A 89 11.36 -7.79 8.13
N GLY A 90 12.29 -6.82 8.07
CA GLY A 90 12.26 -5.73 7.10
C GLY A 90 11.30 -4.60 7.50
N MET A 91 10.58 -4.73 8.61
CA MET A 91 9.78 -3.67 9.21
C MET A 91 10.53 -3.08 10.40
N TYR A 92 11.03 -1.86 10.24
CA TYR A 92 11.82 -1.15 11.26
C TYR A 92 11.16 -1.13 12.64
N GLU A 93 9.86 -0.83 12.70
CA GLU A 93 9.13 -0.77 13.98
C GLU A 93 9.12 -2.11 14.71
N ALA A 94 8.95 -3.23 13.97
CA ALA A 94 9.01 -4.56 14.54
C ALA A 94 10.46 -4.92 14.94
N ASP A 95 11.43 -4.69 14.06
CA ASP A 95 12.84 -5.02 14.29
C ASP A 95 13.48 -4.18 15.41
N ASN A 96 12.90 -3.02 15.73
CA ASN A 96 13.39 -2.13 16.79
C ASN A 96 12.69 -2.35 18.15
N THR A 97 11.54 -3.03 18.21
CA THR A 97 10.77 -3.13 19.46
C THR A 97 10.42 -4.55 19.87
N LEU A 98 10.45 -5.53 18.97
CA LEU A 98 9.98 -6.89 19.25
C LEU A 98 11.10 -7.79 19.77
N ILE A 99 10.81 -8.47 20.87
CA ILE A 99 11.57 -9.60 21.40
C ILE A 99 10.67 -10.83 21.43
N ILE A 100 11.19 -11.96 20.98
CA ILE A 100 10.51 -13.25 21.07
C ILE A 100 11.20 -14.10 22.14
N MET A 101 10.40 -14.60 23.07
CA MET A 101 10.85 -15.46 24.18
C MET A 101 10.08 -16.78 24.16
N PRO A 102 10.60 -17.84 24.80
CA PRO A 102 9.84 -19.06 25.00
C PRO A 102 8.54 -18.76 25.76
N LEU A 103 7.41 -19.29 25.28
CA LEU A 103 6.10 -19.04 25.89
C LEU A 103 6.11 -19.31 27.41
N GLN A 104 6.68 -20.45 27.81
CA GLN A 104 6.78 -20.87 29.21
C GLN A 104 7.55 -19.86 30.08
N ASP A 105 8.57 -19.20 29.54
CA ASP A 105 9.31 -18.18 30.28
C ASP A 105 8.46 -16.92 30.47
N VAL A 106 7.74 -16.50 29.44
CA VAL A 106 6.84 -15.34 29.53
C VAL A 106 5.67 -15.60 30.49
N GLU A 107 5.10 -16.81 30.46
CA GLU A 107 4.03 -17.22 31.39
C GLU A 107 4.53 -17.22 32.85
N ALA A 108 5.75 -17.74 33.09
CA ALA A 108 6.36 -17.72 34.42
C ALA A 108 6.66 -16.31 34.92
N ILE A 109 7.10 -15.42 34.03
CA ILE A 109 7.41 -14.01 34.34
C ILE A 109 6.14 -13.21 34.62
N MET A 110 5.10 -13.38 33.79
CA MET A 110 3.88 -12.57 33.88
C MET A 110 2.85 -13.13 34.86
N GLY A 111 3.01 -14.39 35.30
CA GLY A 111 2.06 -15.07 36.19
C GLY A 111 0.70 -15.35 35.54
N VAL A 112 0.61 -15.29 34.21
CA VAL A 112 -0.61 -15.56 33.43
C VAL A 112 -0.28 -16.53 32.31
N GLY A 113 -1.22 -17.41 31.97
CA GLY A 113 -1.09 -18.30 30.82
C GLY A 113 -1.21 -17.55 29.48
N ALA A 114 -1.15 -18.31 28.39
CA ALA A 114 -1.33 -17.81 27.03
C ALA A 114 -2.52 -16.83 26.90
N THR A 115 -2.23 -15.61 26.43
CA THR A 115 -3.20 -14.50 26.35
C THR A 115 -3.92 -14.41 25.00
N GLY A 116 -3.50 -15.21 24.01
CA GLY A 116 -4.10 -15.20 22.68
C GLY A 116 -3.59 -16.33 21.80
N ILE A 117 -4.27 -16.52 20.67
CA ILE A 117 -3.93 -17.50 19.64
C ILE A 117 -3.71 -16.73 18.35
N GLU A 118 -2.58 -16.99 17.68
CA GLU A 118 -2.30 -16.45 16.36
C GLU A 118 -2.59 -17.49 15.28
N VAL A 119 -3.31 -17.08 14.26
CA VAL A 119 -3.66 -17.95 13.13
C VAL A 119 -2.95 -17.42 11.90
N LYS A 120 -2.00 -18.21 11.40
CA LYS A 120 -1.34 -17.93 10.12
C LYS A 120 -2.28 -18.35 8.98
N ILE A 121 -2.40 -17.49 7.98
CA ILE A 121 -3.18 -17.72 6.77
C ILE A 121 -2.26 -17.54 5.56
N ASP A 122 -2.49 -18.31 4.50
CA ASP A 122 -1.68 -18.20 3.28
C ASP A 122 -2.05 -16.96 2.46
N ASP A 123 -3.34 -16.65 2.38
CA ASP A 123 -3.84 -15.45 1.70
C ASP A 123 -4.17 -14.34 2.70
N VAL A 124 -3.29 -13.34 2.75
CA VAL A 124 -3.41 -12.17 3.64
C VAL A 124 -4.68 -11.35 3.40
N TYR A 125 -5.28 -11.41 2.20
CA TYR A 125 -6.50 -10.67 1.85
C TYR A 125 -7.77 -11.33 2.37
N ARG A 126 -7.71 -12.63 2.69
CA ARG A 126 -8.84 -13.38 3.28
C ARG A 126 -8.91 -13.28 4.80
N ALA A 127 -8.06 -12.44 5.41
CA ALA A 127 -7.99 -12.30 6.86
C ALA A 127 -9.34 -11.97 7.51
N ASP A 128 -10.16 -11.11 6.88
CA ASP A 128 -11.46 -10.75 7.45
C ASP A 128 -12.49 -11.89 7.33
N ASP A 129 -12.44 -12.67 6.24
CA ASP A 129 -13.31 -13.83 6.05
C ASP A 129 -12.97 -14.92 7.08
N VAL A 130 -11.68 -15.21 7.27
CA VAL A 130 -11.21 -16.16 8.29
C VAL A 130 -11.58 -15.69 9.69
N ARG A 131 -11.39 -14.39 9.98
CA ARG A 131 -11.82 -13.79 11.27
C ARG A 131 -13.31 -14.02 11.53
N LYS A 132 -14.17 -13.74 10.54
CA LYS A 132 -15.62 -13.96 10.65
C LYS A 132 -15.95 -15.42 10.89
N ALA A 133 -15.36 -16.33 10.11
CA ALA A 133 -15.56 -17.77 10.26
C ALA A 133 -15.13 -18.29 11.64
N ILE A 134 -14.03 -17.76 12.21
CA ILE A 134 -13.57 -18.09 13.55
C ILE A 134 -14.58 -17.60 14.61
N ILE A 135 -15.02 -16.34 14.52
CA ILE A 135 -15.98 -15.77 15.48
C ILE A 135 -17.32 -16.52 15.41
N GLU A 136 -17.81 -16.85 14.22
CA GLU A 136 -19.03 -17.63 14.02
C GLU A 136 -18.94 -19.01 14.69
N ARG A 137 -17.78 -19.69 14.60
CA ARG A 137 -17.55 -20.98 15.27
C ARG A 137 -17.54 -20.88 16.79
N PHE A 138 -17.07 -19.76 17.36
CA PHE A 138 -17.10 -19.53 18.80
C PHE A 138 -18.48 -19.13 19.33
N GLY A 139 -19.41 -18.73 18.44
CA GLY A 139 -20.79 -18.40 18.78
C GLY A 139 -21.00 -16.95 19.23
N ALA A 140 -22.21 -16.43 18.98
CA ALA A 140 -22.62 -15.10 19.44
C ALA A 140 -22.73 -15.09 20.97
N GLY A 141 -21.81 -14.40 21.65
CA GLY A 141 -21.74 -14.34 23.12
C GLY A 141 -20.42 -14.84 23.72
N SER A 142 -19.50 -15.33 22.89
CA SER A 142 -18.14 -15.66 23.32
C SER A 142 -17.39 -14.43 23.84
N PRO A 143 -16.62 -14.52 24.94
CA PRO A 143 -15.75 -13.43 25.39
C PRO A 143 -14.54 -13.20 24.47
N TYR A 144 -14.32 -14.10 23.50
CA TYR A 144 -13.19 -14.01 22.58
C TYR A 144 -13.48 -13.03 21.44
N PHE A 145 -12.48 -12.20 21.12
CA PHE A 145 -12.49 -11.33 19.95
C PHE A 145 -11.34 -11.74 19.02
N ALA A 146 -11.60 -11.77 17.72
CA ALA A 146 -10.56 -11.95 16.72
C ALA A 146 -10.26 -10.62 16.03
N ARG A 147 -8.97 -10.32 15.83
CA ARG A 147 -8.50 -9.13 15.10
C ARG A 147 -7.64 -9.57 13.93
N THR A 148 -7.80 -8.91 12.79
CA THR A 148 -6.89 -9.12 11.66
C THR A 148 -5.64 -8.24 11.79
N TRP A 149 -4.58 -8.62 11.10
CA TRP A 149 -3.36 -7.81 10.95
C TRP A 149 -3.66 -6.40 10.37
N ILE A 150 -4.67 -6.27 9.49
CA ILE A 150 -5.13 -4.98 8.96
C ILE A 150 -5.78 -4.13 10.05
N GLN A 151 -6.60 -4.73 10.92
CA GLN A 151 -7.25 -4.02 12.03
C GLN A 151 -6.24 -3.58 13.09
N MET A 152 -5.24 -4.41 13.38
CA MET A 152 -4.15 -4.06 14.30
C MET A 152 -3.32 -2.88 13.78
N ASN A 153 -3.18 -2.77 12.45
CA ASN A 153 -2.42 -1.71 11.77
C ASN A 153 -3.32 -0.67 11.09
N LYS A 154 -4.53 -0.42 11.62
CA LYS A 154 -5.56 0.41 10.98
C LYS A 154 -5.05 1.80 10.57
N ASN A 155 -4.21 2.43 11.38
CA ASN A 155 -3.67 3.77 11.11
C ASN A 155 -2.81 3.77 9.82
N LEU A 156 -1.89 2.81 9.70
CA LEU A 156 -1.06 2.63 8.51
C LEU A 156 -1.92 2.40 7.26
N PHE A 157 -2.88 1.47 7.33
CA PHE A 157 -3.76 1.16 6.20
C PHE A 157 -4.69 2.31 5.82
N SER A 158 -5.15 3.09 6.80
CA SER A 158 -5.98 4.27 6.54
C SER A 158 -5.17 5.37 5.87
N ALA A 159 -3.91 5.59 6.29
CA ALA A 159 -3.00 6.52 5.63
C ALA A 159 -2.73 6.12 4.17
N LEU A 160 -2.39 4.86 3.91
CA LEU A 160 -2.19 4.34 2.55
C LEU A 160 -3.44 4.48 1.67
N LYS A 161 -4.64 4.28 2.25
CA LYS A 161 -5.90 4.46 1.52
C LYS A 161 -6.15 5.93 1.18
N LEU A 162 -5.91 6.85 2.12
CA LEU A 162 -6.05 8.28 1.87
C LEU A 162 -5.07 8.76 0.80
N GLU A 163 -3.82 8.31 0.86
CA GLU A 163 -2.81 8.60 -0.15
C GLU A 163 -3.26 8.18 -1.55
N LYS A 164 -3.79 6.95 -1.71
CA LYS A 164 -4.36 6.48 -2.97
C LYS A 164 -5.51 7.36 -3.48
N ILE A 165 -6.39 7.82 -2.59
CA ILE A 165 -7.50 8.72 -2.95
C ILE A 165 -6.96 10.06 -3.44
N VAL A 166 -5.97 10.63 -2.76
CA VAL A 166 -5.33 11.90 -3.16
C VAL A 166 -4.66 11.75 -4.52
N MET A 167 -3.91 10.67 -4.76
CA MET A 167 -3.31 10.40 -6.07
C MET A 167 -4.36 10.29 -7.18
N PHE A 168 -5.49 9.62 -6.91
CA PHE A 168 -6.60 9.54 -7.87
C PHE A 168 -7.17 10.92 -8.21
N ILE A 169 -7.36 11.80 -7.21
CA ILE A 169 -7.86 13.16 -7.42
C ILE A 169 -6.88 13.98 -8.29
N ILE A 170 -5.58 13.92 -7.96
CA ILE A 170 -4.54 14.62 -8.74
C ILE A 170 -4.54 14.14 -10.19
N LEU A 171 -4.57 12.82 -10.42
CA LEU A 171 -4.59 12.25 -11.76
C LEU A 171 -5.86 12.67 -12.53
N ALA A 172 -7.02 12.64 -11.88
CA ALA A 172 -8.28 13.09 -12.48
C ALA A 172 -8.22 14.57 -12.90
N LEU A 173 -7.63 15.43 -12.08
CA LEU A 173 -7.43 16.85 -12.41
C LEU A 173 -6.49 17.04 -13.61
N ILE A 174 -5.39 16.28 -13.67
CA ILE A 174 -4.47 16.32 -14.82
C ILE A 174 -5.19 15.91 -16.11
N ILE A 175 -5.99 14.84 -16.07
CA ILE A 175 -6.80 14.38 -17.20
C ILE A 175 -7.83 15.45 -17.60
N LEU A 176 -8.48 16.09 -16.62
CA LEU A 176 -9.44 17.16 -16.88
C LEU A 176 -8.78 18.33 -17.62
N VAL A 177 -7.61 18.79 -17.15
CA VAL A 177 -6.83 19.84 -17.81
C VAL A 177 -6.43 19.43 -19.22
N ALA A 178 -5.95 18.20 -19.40
CA ALA A 178 -5.61 17.67 -20.73
C ALA A 178 -6.84 17.62 -21.66
N SER A 179 -8.03 17.34 -21.13
CA SER A 179 -9.26 17.32 -21.92
C SER A 179 -9.68 18.71 -22.43
N PHE A 180 -9.35 19.79 -21.71
CA PHE A 180 -9.55 21.15 -22.21
C PHE A 180 -8.65 21.48 -23.39
N ASN A 181 -7.45 20.89 -23.47
CA ASN A 181 -6.59 21.02 -24.65
C ASN A 181 -7.22 20.32 -25.85
N ILE A 182 -7.84 19.15 -25.66
CA ILE A 182 -8.59 18.47 -26.73
C ILE A 182 -9.76 19.33 -27.21
N ILE A 183 -10.53 19.92 -26.28
CA ILE A 183 -11.63 20.84 -26.62
C ILE A 183 -11.13 22.01 -27.46
N SER A 184 -10.07 22.67 -27.00
CA SER A 184 -9.51 23.85 -27.67
C SER A 184 -8.99 23.51 -29.06
N SER A 185 -8.31 22.37 -29.19
CA SER A 185 -7.81 21.87 -30.48
C SER A 185 -8.96 21.53 -31.45
N LEU A 186 -9.98 20.77 -31.02
CA LEU A 186 -11.13 20.45 -31.87
C LEU A 186 -11.92 21.69 -32.29
N ILE A 187 -12.10 22.66 -31.38
CA ILE A 187 -12.75 23.93 -31.74
C ILE A 187 -11.94 24.65 -32.82
N MET A 188 -10.63 24.69 -32.69
CA MET A 188 -9.75 25.29 -33.69
C MET A 188 -9.87 24.58 -35.05
N THR A 189 -9.83 23.24 -35.07
CA THR A 189 -10.02 22.45 -36.29
C THR A 189 -11.39 22.70 -36.94
N VAL A 190 -12.46 22.79 -36.15
CA VAL A 190 -13.80 23.12 -36.65
C VAL A 190 -13.85 24.51 -37.28
N MET A 191 -13.16 25.48 -36.70
CA MET A 191 -13.09 26.85 -37.21
C MET A 191 -12.28 26.92 -38.52
N GLU A 192 -11.16 26.21 -38.61
CA GLU A 192 -10.36 26.10 -39.84
C GLU A 192 -11.12 25.39 -40.96
N LYS A 193 -11.90 24.35 -40.62
CA LYS A 193 -12.68 23.55 -41.56
C LYS A 193 -14.11 24.07 -41.80
N LYS A 194 -14.42 25.29 -41.34
CA LYS A 194 -15.79 25.86 -41.42
C LYS A 194 -16.34 25.89 -42.85
N LYS A 195 -15.51 26.23 -43.84
CA LYS A 195 -15.88 26.26 -45.27
C LYS A 195 -16.17 24.86 -45.81
N ASP A 196 -15.29 23.90 -45.51
CA ASP A 196 -15.47 22.50 -45.92
C ASP A 196 -16.77 21.92 -45.34
N ILE A 197 -17.08 22.23 -44.07
CA ILE A 197 -18.33 21.83 -43.42
C ILE A 197 -19.55 22.46 -44.11
N ALA A 198 -19.47 23.74 -44.47
CA ALA A 198 -20.54 24.44 -45.19
C ALA A 198 -20.81 23.82 -46.57
N ILE A 199 -19.75 23.49 -47.33
CA ILE A 199 -19.86 22.79 -48.61
C ILE A 199 -20.51 21.41 -48.41
N LEU A 200 -20.06 20.64 -47.41
CA LEU A 200 -20.62 19.32 -47.10
C LEU A 200 -22.12 19.39 -46.81
N LYS A 201 -22.55 20.42 -46.07
CA LYS A 201 -23.96 20.64 -45.76
C LYS A 201 -24.76 21.15 -46.96
N ALA A 202 -24.17 21.96 -47.84
CA ALA A 202 -24.79 22.42 -49.08
C ALA A 202 -25.07 21.26 -50.06
N ILE A 203 -24.19 20.25 -50.11
CA ILE A 203 -24.40 19.02 -50.89
C ILE A 203 -25.33 18.00 -50.20
N GLY A 204 -25.91 18.34 -49.04
CA GLY A 204 -26.95 17.54 -48.38
C GLY A 204 -26.54 16.79 -47.10
N ALA A 205 -25.35 17.02 -46.55
CA ALA A 205 -24.96 16.37 -45.29
C ALA A 205 -25.84 16.80 -44.11
N LYS A 206 -26.36 15.83 -43.36
CA LYS A 206 -27.16 16.06 -42.15
C LYS A 206 -26.26 16.55 -41.00
N LYS A 207 -26.85 17.34 -40.07
CA LYS A 207 -26.16 17.82 -38.85
C LYS A 207 -25.52 16.67 -38.05
N THR A 208 -26.19 15.52 -37.97
CA THR A 208 -25.70 14.32 -37.29
C THR A 208 -24.48 13.70 -37.97
N SER A 209 -24.37 13.77 -39.30
CA SER A 209 -23.19 13.29 -40.03
C SER A 209 -21.96 14.14 -39.72
N VAL A 210 -22.12 15.47 -39.72
CA VAL A 210 -21.03 16.41 -39.35
C VAL A 210 -20.61 16.19 -37.90
N MET A 211 -21.58 16.07 -36.97
CA MET A 211 -21.28 15.79 -35.56
C MET A 211 -20.51 14.48 -35.38
N LYS A 212 -20.87 13.42 -36.14
CA LYS A 212 -20.17 12.12 -36.09
C LYS A 212 -18.72 12.21 -36.54
N ILE A 213 -18.41 13.01 -37.57
CA ILE A 213 -17.03 13.16 -38.06
C ILE A 213 -16.14 13.69 -36.93
N PHE A 214 -16.52 14.80 -36.30
CA PHE A 214 -15.74 15.40 -35.21
C PHE A 214 -15.76 14.56 -33.93
N MET A 215 -16.85 13.82 -33.66
CA MET A 215 -16.86 12.86 -32.56
C MET A 215 -15.85 11.74 -32.78
N VAL A 216 -15.80 11.15 -33.98
CA VAL A 216 -14.85 10.09 -34.30
C VAL A 216 -13.41 10.62 -34.25
N GLU A 217 -13.16 11.82 -34.76
CA GLU A 217 -11.85 12.47 -34.67
C GLU A 217 -11.38 12.62 -33.22
N GLY A 218 -12.21 13.24 -32.37
CA GLY A 218 -11.87 13.44 -30.96
C GLY A 218 -11.75 12.14 -30.16
N ILE A 219 -12.64 11.17 -30.39
CA ILE A 219 -12.56 9.85 -29.75
C ILE A 219 -11.30 9.11 -30.20
N THR A 220 -10.92 9.21 -31.48
CA THR A 220 -9.70 8.57 -31.99
C THR A 220 -8.47 9.15 -31.31
N ILE A 221 -8.38 10.48 -31.18
CA ILE A 221 -7.30 11.14 -30.44
C ILE A 221 -7.26 10.65 -29.00
N GLY A 222 -8.41 10.58 -28.32
CA GLY A 222 -8.51 10.10 -26.94
C GLY A 222 -8.08 8.64 -26.78
N ILE A 223 -8.54 7.74 -27.65
CA ILE A 223 -8.20 6.30 -27.59
C ILE A 223 -6.73 6.08 -27.90
N VAL A 224 -6.20 6.69 -28.96
CA VAL A 224 -4.78 6.56 -29.32
C VAL A 224 -3.89 7.12 -28.21
N GLY A 225 -4.25 8.28 -27.65
CA GLY A 225 -3.56 8.85 -26.50
C GLY A 225 -3.60 7.94 -25.27
N ALA A 226 -4.77 7.37 -24.95
CA ALA A 226 -4.92 6.45 -23.82
C ALA A 226 -4.12 5.15 -24.02
N LEU A 227 -4.08 4.60 -25.25
CA LEU A 227 -3.29 3.42 -25.58
C LEU A 227 -1.79 3.68 -25.44
N ILE A 228 -1.28 4.77 -26.06
CA ILE A 228 0.13 5.15 -25.97
C ILE A 228 0.51 5.46 -24.52
N GLY A 229 -0.34 6.18 -23.79
CA GLY A 229 -0.14 6.50 -22.38
C GLY A 229 -0.11 5.25 -21.50
N SER A 230 -1.02 4.30 -21.72
CA SER A 230 -1.06 3.05 -20.96
C SER A 230 0.14 2.16 -21.26
N LEU A 231 0.55 2.05 -22.53
CA LEU A 231 1.72 1.27 -22.95
C LEU A 231 3.02 1.89 -22.42
N SER A 232 3.18 3.21 -22.51
CA SER A 232 4.36 3.90 -21.98
C SER A 232 4.42 3.83 -20.44
N GLY A 233 3.29 4.01 -19.76
CA GLY A 233 3.19 3.82 -18.31
C GLY A 233 3.57 2.39 -17.88
N TYR A 234 3.03 1.38 -18.57
CA TYR A 234 3.40 -0.02 -18.33
C TYR A 234 4.89 -0.27 -18.57
N ALA A 235 5.46 0.25 -19.66
CA ALA A 235 6.88 0.11 -19.97
C ALA A 235 7.76 0.76 -18.89
N ILE A 236 7.40 1.94 -18.39
CA ILE A 236 8.11 2.61 -17.29
C ILE A 236 8.04 1.77 -16.01
N CYS A 237 6.87 1.25 -15.66
CA CYS A 237 6.71 0.37 -14.51
C CYS A 237 7.56 -0.91 -14.64
N GLU A 238 7.62 -1.49 -15.83
CA GLU A 238 8.40 -2.69 -16.11
C GLU A 238 9.91 -2.43 -16.04
N ILE A 239 10.37 -1.29 -16.57
CA ILE A 239 11.77 -0.84 -16.47
C ILE A 239 12.13 -0.65 -15.00
N GLN A 240 11.30 0.02 -14.22
CA GLN A 240 11.54 0.22 -12.79
C GLN A 240 11.55 -1.12 -12.04
N ARG A 241 10.66 -2.06 -12.39
CA ARG A 241 10.61 -3.40 -11.80
C ARG A 241 11.88 -4.21 -12.10
N ARG A 242 12.44 -4.09 -13.31
CA ARG A 242 13.58 -4.89 -13.77
C ARG A 242 14.94 -4.32 -13.39
N TYR A 243 15.08 -2.99 -13.45
CA TYR A 243 16.35 -2.30 -13.29
C TYR A 243 16.45 -1.51 -11.99
N GLU A 244 15.36 -1.38 -11.24
CA GLU A 244 15.33 -0.74 -9.92
C GLU A 244 15.98 0.66 -9.93
N VAL A 245 15.73 1.41 -11.00
CA VAL A 245 16.39 2.68 -11.32
C VAL A 245 16.21 3.69 -10.18
N ILE A 246 15.00 3.76 -9.63
CA ILE A 246 14.69 4.56 -8.44
C ILE A 246 14.94 3.71 -7.20
N LYS A 247 16.03 4.03 -6.48
CA LYS A 247 16.37 3.46 -5.18
C LYS A 247 15.82 4.35 -4.07
N LEU A 248 15.37 3.74 -2.99
CA LEU A 248 14.94 4.46 -1.79
C LEU A 248 16.12 4.54 -0.81
N PRO A 249 16.26 5.65 -0.05
CA PRO A 249 17.19 5.70 1.07
C PRO A 249 16.84 4.59 2.05
N GLN A 250 17.71 3.58 2.16
CA GLN A 250 17.47 2.40 3.00
C GLN A 250 17.32 2.79 4.48
N ASP A 251 18.00 3.86 4.90
CA ASP A 251 17.95 4.39 6.26
C ASP A 251 16.55 4.88 6.69
N ILE A 252 15.69 5.22 5.72
CA ILE A 252 14.34 5.74 5.98
C ILE A 252 13.29 4.70 5.65
N TYR A 253 13.43 4.01 4.51
CA TYR A 253 12.37 3.14 3.98
C TYR A 253 12.59 1.65 4.23
N ASN A 254 13.79 1.20 4.64
CA ASN A 254 14.15 -0.21 4.93
C ASN A 254 13.85 -1.26 3.83
N ILE A 255 13.34 -0.81 2.68
CA ILE A 255 13.26 -1.53 1.41
C ILE A 255 14.30 -0.93 0.47
N SER A 256 15.12 -1.79 -0.14
CA SER A 256 16.16 -1.38 -1.11
C SER A 256 15.57 -0.68 -2.32
N THR A 257 14.36 -1.08 -2.74
CA THR A 257 13.73 -0.69 -4.00
C THR A 257 12.22 -0.62 -3.84
N LEU A 258 11.56 0.25 -4.61
CA LEU A 258 10.11 0.37 -4.58
C LEU A 258 9.51 -0.84 -5.33
N PRO A 259 8.85 -1.80 -4.65
CA PRO A 259 8.28 -2.95 -5.32
C PRO A 259 7.10 -2.49 -6.20
N VAL A 260 7.28 -2.54 -7.52
CA VAL A 260 6.23 -2.15 -8.47
C VAL A 260 5.27 -3.31 -8.67
N LYS A 261 4.06 -3.18 -8.09
CA LYS A 261 2.95 -4.10 -8.35
C LYS A 261 1.89 -3.41 -9.20
N ILE A 262 1.79 -3.80 -10.47
CA ILE A 262 0.80 -3.27 -11.40
C ILE A 262 -0.55 -3.95 -11.12
N SER A 263 -1.52 -3.17 -10.67
CA SER A 263 -2.92 -3.60 -10.53
C SER A 263 -3.64 -3.35 -11.85
N ILE A 264 -4.07 -4.42 -12.54
CA ILE A 264 -4.83 -4.33 -13.79
C ILE A 264 -6.13 -3.55 -13.56
N LEU A 265 -6.76 -3.74 -12.40
CA LEU A 265 -7.99 -3.06 -12.03
C LEU A 265 -7.78 -1.54 -11.95
N ASP A 266 -6.65 -1.09 -11.39
CA ASP A 266 -6.33 0.34 -11.28
C ASP A 266 -6.13 0.94 -12.68
N VAL A 267 -5.43 0.23 -13.56
CA VAL A 267 -5.22 0.65 -14.97
C VAL A 267 -6.56 0.74 -15.72
N VAL A 268 -7.43 -0.24 -15.57
CA VAL A 268 -8.74 -0.27 -16.23
C VAL A 268 -9.63 0.87 -15.72
N ILE A 269 -9.66 1.14 -14.41
CA ILE A 269 -10.44 2.26 -13.85
C ILE A 269 -9.95 3.59 -14.41
N VAL A 270 -8.63 3.82 -14.41
CA VAL A 270 -8.06 5.06 -14.95
C VAL A 270 -8.35 5.22 -16.45
N ALA A 271 -8.20 4.15 -17.23
CA ALA A 271 -8.52 4.15 -18.65
C ALA A 271 -10.01 4.44 -18.90
N ALA A 272 -10.91 3.85 -18.12
CA ALA A 272 -12.35 4.08 -18.23
C ALA A 272 -12.73 5.53 -17.89
N VAL A 273 -12.20 6.08 -16.79
CA VAL A 273 -12.42 7.48 -16.40
C VAL A 273 -11.89 8.43 -17.46
N THR A 274 -10.69 8.15 -18.00
CA THR A 274 -10.09 8.95 -19.09
C THR A 274 -10.97 8.93 -20.33
N ALA A 275 -11.44 7.75 -20.75
CA ALA A 275 -12.32 7.61 -21.90
C ALA A 275 -13.64 8.39 -21.72
N ILE A 276 -14.25 8.33 -20.54
CA ILE A 276 -15.47 9.09 -20.21
C ILE A 276 -15.21 10.60 -20.31
N ILE A 277 -14.13 11.09 -19.72
CA ILE A 277 -13.79 12.53 -19.77
C ILE A 277 -13.52 12.96 -21.21
N CYS A 278 -12.77 12.19 -21.99
CA CYS A 278 -12.51 12.49 -23.40
C CYS A 278 -13.82 12.55 -24.22
N ILE A 279 -14.72 11.57 -24.06
CA ILE A 279 -16.01 11.56 -24.76
C ILE A 279 -16.82 12.82 -24.40
N ILE A 280 -16.92 13.15 -23.11
CA ILE A 280 -17.63 14.35 -22.65
C ILE A 280 -17.04 15.62 -23.26
N SER A 281 -15.71 15.71 -23.29
CA SER A 281 -14.99 16.87 -23.82
C SER A 281 -15.18 17.04 -25.33
N VAL A 282 -15.33 15.95 -26.09
CA VAL A 282 -15.53 16.00 -27.56
C VAL A 282 -16.97 16.34 -27.96
N LEU A 283 -17.96 16.12 -27.08
CA LEU A 283 -19.37 16.38 -27.39
C LEU A 283 -19.64 17.86 -27.72
N TYR A 284 -19.09 18.78 -26.93
CA TYR A 284 -19.35 20.22 -27.11
C TYR A 284 -18.81 20.76 -28.46
N PRO A 285 -17.53 20.57 -28.84
CA PRO A 285 -17.02 20.98 -30.14
C PRO A 285 -17.76 20.33 -31.31
N SER A 286 -18.06 19.04 -31.21
CA SER A 286 -18.78 18.30 -32.27
C SER A 286 -20.19 18.84 -32.51
N TYR A 287 -20.89 19.18 -31.42
CA TYR A 287 -22.19 19.83 -31.51
C TYR A 287 -22.09 21.22 -32.14
N LYS A 288 -21.09 22.01 -31.76
CA LYS A 288 -20.84 23.34 -32.34
C LYS A 288 -20.59 23.26 -33.85
N ALA A 289 -19.79 22.30 -34.30
CA ALA A 289 -19.55 22.05 -35.73
C ALA A 289 -20.83 21.75 -36.51
N SER A 290 -21.72 20.92 -35.95
CA SER A 290 -22.99 20.55 -36.59
C SER A 290 -23.93 21.74 -36.85
N LYS A 291 -23.78 22.81 -36.06
CA LYS A 291 -24.62 24.03 -36.11
C LYS A 291 -24.15 25.10 -37.09
N ILE A 292 -23.01 24.93 -37.77
CA ILE A 292 -22.52 25.89 -38.77
C ILE A 292 -23.55 26.09 -39.89
N ASP A 293 -23.95 27.34 -40.17
CA ASP A 293 -24.88 27.67 -41.25
C ASP A 293 -24.12 27.76 -42.60
N PRO A 294 -24.51 26.97 -43.62
CA PRO A 294 -23.87 27.02 -44.94
C PRO A 294 -24.03 28.38 -45.62
N VAL A 295 -25.20 28.99 -45.49
CA VAL A 295 -25.56 30.24 -46.19
C VAL A 295 -24.75 31.39 -45.62
N GLU A 296 -24.67 31.50 -44.30
CA GLU A 296 -23.89 32.55 -43.65
C GLU A 296 -22.38 32.38 -43.92
N THR A 297 -21.89 31.14 -43.94
CA THR A 297 -20.46 30.86 -44.15
C THR A 297 -20.01 31.12 -45.59
N LEU A 298 -20.88 30.87 -46.59
CA LEU A 298 -20.55 31.05 -48.01
C LEU A 298 -20.85 32.45 -48.54
N ARG A 299 -21.61 33.29 -47.82
CA ARG A 299 -22.03 34.64 -48.26
C ARG A 299 -21.06 35.76 -47.88
N TYR A 300 -20.20 35.55 -46.88
CA TYR A 300 -19.23 36.56 -46.41
C TYR A 300 -17.84 36.41 -47.05
N GLU A 301 -17.78 35.79 -48.24
CA GLU A 301 -16.71 35.88 -49.24
C GLU A 301 -17.32 36.38 -50.56
#